data_AF-A0A6G0WKU7-F1
#
_entry.id   AF-A0A6G0WKU7-F1
#
_cell.length_a   1.000
_cell.length_b   1.000
_cell.length_c   1.000
_cell.angle_alpha   90.00
_cell.angle_beta   90.00
_cell.angle_gamma   90.00
#
_symmetry.space_group_name_H-M   'P 1'
#
loop_
_entity.id
_entity.type
_entity.pdbx_description
1 polymer ?
#
loop_
_entity_poly.entity_id
_entity_poly.type
_entity_poly.pdbx_seq_one_letter_code
_entity_poly.pdbx_strand_id
1 'polypeptide(L)'
;MLIHEFRILLNMDVHEFQIAELYVVLDSKNDRSRGTQSIEVLKNEPYDNTQGQLGDISPLSKCRIPRNKGQYTLKKYLLAEVPLYLAALFPKGSLTIVEEAWNAFPTCFTYITSTYFLKHKFFIACESAYLRGNCTEENALHLSQEDLKRRSVQVIRIENDLPTKQPSTPSHVHPSTYKCPKTGRGR
;
A
#
# COMPACT_ATOMS: atom_id res chain seq x y z
N MET A 1 5.35 -2.23 18.37
CA MET A 1 5.13 -1.94 16.93
C MET A 1 6.17 -2.72 16.12
N LEU A 2 5.77 -3.49 15.12
CA LEU A 2 6.70 -4.13 14.20
C LEU A 2 6.97 -3.16 13.04
N ILE A 3 8.23 -2.97 12.65
CA ILE A 3 8.62 -2.10 11.54
C ILE A 3 9.39 -2.93 10.53
N HIS A 4 8.86 -3.00 9.32
CA HIS A 4 9.46 -3.74 8.21
C HIS A 4 9.40 -2.89 6.95
N GLU A 5 10.52 -2.80 6.24
CA GLU A 5 10.65 -2.05 5.00
C GLU A 5 10.91 -3.00 3.84
N PHE A 6 10.02 -2.96 2.86
CA PHE A 6 10.18 -3.67 1.60
C PHE A 6 10.80 -2.74 0.56
N ARG A 7 11.94 -3.15 0.02
CA ARG A 7 12.64 -2.45 -1.06
C ARG A 7 12.40 -3.20 -2.37
N ILE A 8 11.48 -2.70 -3.19
CA ILE A 8 11.07 -3.35 -4.44
C ILE A 8 11.78 -2.68 -5.61
N LEU A 9 12.70 -3.42 -6.24
CA LEU A 9 13.42 -2.92 -7.41
C LEU A 9 12.60 -3.18 -8.67
N LEU A 10 12.38 -2.13 -9.47
CA LEU A 10 11.61 -2.21 -10.71
C LEU A 10 12.44 -1.66 -11.89
N ASN A 11 12.31 -2.32 -13.05
CA ASN A 11 12.97 -1.90 -14.29
C ASN A 11 12.14 -0.83 -15.04
N MET A 12 11.85 0.27 -14.36
CA MET A 12 11.11 1.42 -14.88
C MET A 12 11.47 2.70 -14.14
N ASP A 13 11.27 3.83 -14.81
CA ASP A 13 11.45 5.13 -14.20
C ASP A 13 10.30 5.48 -13.25
N VAL A 14 10.57 6.38 -12.29
CA VAL A 14 9.58 6.82 -11.29
C VAL A 14 8.30 7.37 -11.97
N HIS A 15 8.45 8.11 -13.06
CA HIS A 15 7.30 8.62 -13.83
C HIS A 15 6.48 7.51 -14.51
N GLU A 16 7.14 6.49 -15.04
CA GLU A 16 6.46 5.32 -15.63
C GLU A 16 5.72 4.53 -14.55
N PHE A 17 6.32 4.39 -13.36
CA PHE A 17 5.67 3.75 -12.22
C PHE A 17 4.37 4.46 -11.83
N GLN A 18 4.36 5.80 -11.77
CA GLN A 18 3.16 6.57 -11.45
C GLN A 18 2.01 6.24 -12.41
N ILE A 19 2.29 6.16 -13.70
CA ILE A 19 1.28 5.83 -14.72
C ILE A 19 0.84 4.37 -14.60
N ALA A 20 1.80 3.45 -14.40
CA ALA A 20 1.53 2.03 -14.28
C ALA A 20 0.69 1.69 -13.04
N GLU A 21 0.98 2.31 -11.89
CA GLU A 21 0.22 2.14 -10.65
C GLU A 21 -1.25 2.55 -10.84
N LEU A 22 -1.49 3.71 -11.45
CA LEU A 22 -2.84 4.18 -11.76
C LEU A 22 -3.57 3.22 -12.71
N TYR A 23 -2.88 2.72 -13.75
CA TYR A 23 -3.45 1.74 -14.67
C TYR A 23 -3.83 0.44 -13.94
N VAL A 24 -2.94 -0.14 -13.13
CA VAL A 24 -3.20 -1.38 -12.38
C VAL A 24 -4.36 -1.20 -11.39
N VAL A 25 -4.44 -0.05 -10.72
CA VAL A 25 -5.58 0.25 -9.83
C VAL A 25 -6.89 0.32 -10.62
N LEU A 26 -6.91 0.93 -11.81
CA LEU A 26 -8.10 0.97 -12.65
C LEU A 26 -8.48 -0.40 -13.22
N ASP A 27 -7.49 -1.17 -13.69
CA ASP A 27 -7.70 -2.50 -14.25
C ASP A 27 -8.20 -3.49 -13.19
N SER A 28 -7.63 -3.44 -11.98
CA SER A 28 -8.06 -4.28 -10.85
C SER A 28 -9.52 -4.03 -10.42
N LYS A 29 -10.09 -2.85 -10.70
CA LYS A 29 -11.52 -2.58 -10.47
C LYS A 29 -12.43 -3.26 -11.50
N ASN A 30 -11.91 -3.52 -12.70
CA ASN A 30 -12.64 -4.18 -13.79
C ASN A 30 -12.58 -5.71 -13.67
N ASP A 31 -11.64 -6.23 -12.88
CA ASP A 31 -11.50 -7.66 -12.61
C ASP A 31 -12.58 -8.17 -11.64
N ARG A 32 -13.69 -8.66 -12.23
CA ARG A 32 -14.83 -9.25 -11.50
C ARG A 32 -14.54 -10.63 -10.90
N SER A 33 -13.36 -11.22 -11.15
CA SER A 33 -12.99 -12.55 -10.65
C SER A 33 -12.54 -12.55 -9.19
N ARG A 34 -12.20 -11.38 -8.62
CA ARG A 34 -11.87 -11.20 -7.20
C ARG A 34 -13.13 -11.20 -6.34
N GLY A 35 -13.73 -12.38 -6.24
CA GLY A 35 -14.91 -12.63 -5.41
C GLY A 35 -14.65 -12.43 -3.91
N THR A 36 -15.72 -11.99 -3.23
CA THR A 36 -15.98 -11.91 -1.78
C THR A 36 -15.57 -10.67 -1.00
N GLN A 37 -14.48 -9.96 -1.31
CA GLN A 37 -14.15 -8.70 -0.61
C GLN A 37 -14.87 -7.51 -1.24
N SER A 38 -15.86 -6.94 -0.54
CA SER A 38 -16.50 -5.71 -0.99
C SER A 38 -15.66 -4.49 -0.55
N ILE A 39 -15.17 -3.74 -1.54
CA ILE A 39 -14.51 -2.45 -1.33
C ILE A 39 -15.54 -1.34 -1.55
N GLU A 40 -15.74 -0.50 -0.54
CA GLU A 40 -16.55 0.70 -0.62
C GLU A 40 -15.63 1.94 -0.59
N VAL A 41 -15.59 2.70 -1.69
CA VAL A 41 -14.85 3.97 -1.75
C VAL A 41 -15.74 5.07 -1.21
N LEU A 42 -15.46 5.55 0.00
CA LEU A 42 -16.24 6.58 0.69
C LEU A 42 -15.84 7.98 0.25
N LYS A 43 -14.54 8.20 0.02
CA LYS A 43 -13.99 9.48 -0.47
C LYS A 43 -12.87 9.25 -1.46
N ASN A 44 -12.79 10.12 -2.46
CA ASN A 44 -11.70 10.21 -3.42
C ASN A 44 -11.63 11.66 -3.91
N GLU A 45 -10.89 12.49 -3.20
CA GLU A 45 -10.86 13.95 -3.41
C GLU A 45 -9.43 14.49 -3.31
N PRO A 46 -9.09 15.56 -4.03
CA PRO A 46 -7.82 16.24 -3.82
C PRO A 46 -7.78 16.84 -2.40
N TYR A 47 -6.59 16.89 -1.80
CA TYR A 47 -6.35 17.55 -0.52
C TYR A 47 -5.13 18.47 -0.60
N ASP A 48 -5.13 19.47 0.27
CA ASP A 48 -3.96 20.28 0.57
C ASP A 48 -3.90 20.44 2.10
N ASN A 49 -2.77 20.09 2.69
CA ASN A 49 -2.45 20.30 4.10
C ASN A 49 -1.06 20.94 4.27
N THR A 50 -0.57 21.65 3.25
CA THR A 50 0.75 22.29 3.26
C THR A 50 0.88 23.35 4.35
N GLN A 51 -0.20 24.10 4.61
CA GLN A 51 -0.29 25.12 5.67
C GLN A 51 -0.98 24.59 6.94
N GLY A 52 -1.30 23.29 6.94
CA GLY A 52 -1.88 22.61 8.07
C GLY A 52 -3.37 22.79 8.30
N GLN A 53 -4.10 23.23 7.28
CA GLN A 53 -5.53 23.49 7.29
C GLN A 53 -6.42 22.28 7.60
N LEU A 54 -5.91 21.04 7.48
CA LEU A 54 -6.63 19.82 7.86
C LEU A 54 -6.33 19.37 9.30
N GLY A 55 -5.43 20.08 10.01
CA GLY A 55 -4.92 19.69 11.32
C GLY A 55 -3.76 18.71 11.25
N ASP A 56 -3.27 18.29 12.43
CA ASP A 56 -2.16 17.34 12.56
C ASP A 56 -2.59 15.88 12.66
N ILE A 57 -3.81 15.63 13.16
CA ILE A 57 -4.31 14.29 13.47
C ILE A 57 -5.67 14.08 12.79
N SER A 58 -5.81 12.98 12.06
CA SER A 58 -7.08 12.62 11.43
C SER A 58 -8.15 12.38 12.51
N PRO A 59 -9.34 13.01 12.39
CA PRO A 59 -10.44 12.73 13.31
C PRO A 59 -10.93 11.27 13.16
N LEU A 60 -10.73 10.68 11.98
CA LEU A 60 -11.16 9.33 11.63
C LEU A 60 -10.17 8.28 12.15
N SER A 61 -8.96 8.21 11.63
CA SER A 61 -8.03 7.12 12.00
C SER A 61 -7.19 7.41 13.25
N LYS A 62 -7.11 8.68 13.68
CA LYS A 62 -6.14 9.18 14.66
C LYS A 62 -4.67 9.09 14.18
N CYS A 63 -4.45 8.86 12.89
CA CYS A 63 -3.12 8.95 12.28
C CYS A 63 -2.68 10.42 12.16
N ARG A 64 -1.37 10.63 12.00
CA ARG A 64 -0.83 11.94 11.62
C ARG A 64 -1.25 12.25 10.18
N ILE A 65 -1.68 13.47 9.92
CA ILE A 65 -1.95 13.95 8.56
C ILE A 65 -0.64 14.53 7.99
N PRO A 66 -0.17 14.06 6.82
CA PRO A 66 1.02 14.62 6.19
C PRO A 66 0.88 16.13 5.87
N ARG A 67 1.98 16.88 5.97
CA ARG A 67 2.03 18.33 5.65
C ARG A 67 2.38 18.56 4.17
N ASN A 68 1.54 18.06 3.28
CA ASN A 68 1.72 18.10 1.83
C ASN A 68 0.36 18.22 1.13
N LYS A 69 0.32 18.02 -0.19
CA LYS A 69 -0.89 18.04 -1.00
C LYS A 69 -0.89 16.88 -1.99
N GLY A 70 -2.08 16.43 -2.40
CA GLY A 70 -2.22 15.31 -3.31
C GLY A 70 -3.66 14.78 -3.37
N GLN A 71 -3.81 13.46 -3.48
CA GLN A 71 -5.10 12.78 -3.51
C GLN A 71 -5.37 12.07 -2.18
N TYR A 72 -6.52 12.34 -1.59
CA TYR A 72 -7.00 11.68 -0.39
C TYR A 72 -8.04 10.62 -0.78
N THR A 73 -7.88 9.41 -0.25
CA THR A 73 -8.90 8.37 -0.39
C THR A 73 -9.27 7.77 0.96
N LEU A 74 -10.56 7.53 1.15
CA LEU A 74 -11.11 6.80 2.28
C LEU A 74 -11.84 5.58 1.74
N LYS A 75 -11.40 4.40 2.11
CA LYS A 75 -12.00 3.14 1.68
C LYS A 75 -12.37 2.30 2.89
N LYS A 76 -13.44 1.53 2.73
CA LYS A 76 -13.92 0.57 3.71
C LYS A 76 -13.93 -0.80 3.05
N TYR A 77 -13.29 -1.77 3.70
CA TYR A 77 -13.23 -3.14 3.23
C TYR A 77 -13.99 -4.03 4.21
N LEU A 78 -14.88 -4.86 3.67
CA LEU A 78 -15.44 -5.98 4.40
C LEU A 78 -14.57 -7.22 4.14
N LEU A 79 -13.94 -7.73 5.20
CA LEU A 79 -13.13 -8.94 5.09
C LEU A 79 -14.06 -10.15 5.12
N ALA A 80 -14.25 -10.77 3.95
CA ALA A 80 -15.06 -11.97 3.81
C ALA A 80 -14.34 -13.25 4.24
N GLU A 81 -13.01 -13.28 4.11
CA GLU A 81 -12.17 -14.42 4.46
C GLU A 81 -11.15 -13.99 5.53
N VAL A 82 -11.36 -14.46 6.75
CA VAL A 82 -10.35 -14.42 7.81
C VAL A 82 -10.13 -15.84 8.34
N PRO A 83 -8.92 -16.18 8.81
CA PRO A 83 -8.67 -17.47 9.45
C PRO A 83 -9.72 -17.82 10.50
N LEU A 84 -10.17 -19.07 10.54
CA LEU A 84 -11.30 -19.51 11.38
C LEU A 84 -11.12 -19.17 12.87
N TYR A 85 -9.88 -19.27 13.38
CA TYR A 85 -9.56 -18.92 14.76
C TYR A 85 -9.72 -17.42 15.05
N LEU A 86 -9.51 -16.55 14.05
CA LEU A 86 -9.82 -15.12 14.17
C LEU A 86 -11.33 -14.91 14.09
N ALA A 87 -12.02 -15.52 13.12
CA ALA A 87 -13.48 -15.40 12.97
C ALA A 87 -14.24 -15.73 14.27
N ALA A 88 -13.76 -16.72 15.03
CA ALA A 88 -14.35 -17.12 16.32
C ALA A 88 -14.29 -16.03 17.41
N LEU A 89 -13.35 -15.08 17.30
CA LEU A 89 -13.19 -13.98 18.27
C LEU A 89 -14.04 -12.75 17.93
N PHE A 90 -14.70 -12.73 16.77
CA PHE A 90 -15.37 -11.54 16.24
C PHE A 90 -16.87 -11.79 16.02
N PRO A 91 -17.74 -10.83 16.42
CA PRO A 91 -19.14 -10.85 16.00
C PRO A 91 -19.25 -10.86 14.47
N LYS A 92 -20.25 -11.58 13.94
CA LYS A 92 -20.54 -11.57 12.49
C LYS A 92 -20.71 -10.12 12.00
N GLY A 93 -19.95 -9.74 10.95
CA GLY A 93 -19.98 -8.39 10.37
C GLY A 93 -19.02 -7.36 11.00
N SER A 94 -18.31 -7.70 12.08
CA SER A 94 -17.34 -6.78 12.71
C SER A 94 -15.97 -6.72 12.01
N LEU A 95 -15.76 -7.56 11.00
CA LEU A 95 -14.54 -7.64 10.20
C LEU A 95 -14.48 -6.57 9.10
N THR A 96 -14.67 -5.32 9.53
CA THR A 96 -14.52 -4.16 8.66
C THR A 96 -13.21 -3.45 8.98
N ILE A 97 -12.44 -3.15 7.95
CA ILE A 97 -11.27 -2.27 8.03
C ILE A 97 -11.52 -0.99 7.25
N VAL A 98 -10.96 0.10 7.74
CA VAL A 98 -10.97 1.41 7.10
C VAL A 98 -9.54 1.74 6.74
N GLU A 99 -9.35 2.12 5.48
CA GLU A 99 -8.10 2.62 4.91
C GLU A 99 -8.26 4.12 4.65
N GLU A 100 -7.39 4.89 5.26
CA GLU A 100 -7.20 6.31 4.99
C GLU A 100 -5.85 6.49 4.29
N ALA A 101 -5.85 6.96 3.04
CA ALA A 101 -4.63 7.12 2.26
C ALA A 101 -4.46 8.56 1.76
N TRP A 102 -3.23 9.05 1.91
CA TRP A 102 -2.74 10.37 1.54
C TRP A 102 -1.66 10.20 0.48
N ASN A 103 -2.06 10.17 -0.79
CA ASN A 103 -1.14 10.00 -1.91
C ASN A 103 -0.62 11.37 -2.37
N ALA A 104 0.66 11.62 -2.16
CA ALA A 104 1.37 12.82 -2.60
C ALA A 104 2.63 12.38 -3.36
N PHE A 105 2.43 11.74 -4.52
CA PHE A 105 3.49 11.19 -5.35
C PHE A 105 4.67 12.19 -5.47
N PRO A 106 5.92 11.75 -5.20
CA PRO A 106 6.41 10.37 -5.11
C PRO A 106 6.34 9.74 -3.71
N THR A 107 5.49 10.24 -2.81
CA THR A 107 5.26 9.62 -1.51
C THR A 107 3.80 9.24 -1.32
N CYS A 108 3.56 8.19 -0.54
CA CYS A 108 2.21 7.80 -0.18
C CYS A 108 2.20 7.35 1.28
N PHE A 109 1.22 7.84 2.03
CA PHE A 109 0.97 7.37 3.39
C PHE A 109 -0.41 6.74 3.45
N THR A 110 -0.49 5.51 3.93
CA THR A 110 -1.75 4.77 4.10
C THR A 110 -1.84 4.26 5.52
N TYR A 111 -2.99 4.46 6.15
CA TYR A 111 -3.30 4.00 7.49
C TYR A 111 -4.55 3.13 7.47
N ILE A 112 -4.40 1.88 7.90
CA ILE A 112 -5.46 0.87 7.93
C ILE A 112 -5.75 0.54 9.38
N THR A 113 -7.01 0.67 9.79
CA THR A 113 -7.47 0.31 11.14
C THR A 113 -8.79 -0.46 11.07
N SER A 114 -9.06 -1.27 12.08
CA SER A 114 -10.40 -1.86 12.26
C SER A 114 -11.39 -0.82 12.78
N THR A 115 -12.67 -0.98 12.42
CA THR A 115 -13.77 -0.23 13.04
C THR A 115 -14.17 -0.78 14.41
N TYR A 116 -13.77 -2.01 14.73
CA TYR A 116 -14.14 -2.71 15.96
C TYR A 116 -13.08 -2.56 17.06
N PHE A 117 -11.80 -2.65 16.70
CA PHE A 117 -10.72 -2.43 17.67
C PHE A 117 -10.56 -0.95 18.01
N LEU A 118 -10.08 -0.68 19.23
CA LEU A 118 -9.54 0.63 19.55
C LEU A 118 -8.39 0.94 18.58
N LYS A 119 -8.49 2.06 17.86
CA LYS A 119 -7.59 2.45 16.75
C LYS A 119 -6.09 2.49 17.12
N HIS A 120 -5.77 2.62 18.41
CA HIS A 120 -4.41 2.60 18.95
C HIS A 120 -3.91 1.18 19.30
N LYS A 121 -4.78 0.16 19.32
CA LYS A 121 -4.42 -1.24 19.63
C LYS A 121 -4.12 -2.07 18.38
N PHE A 122 -4.74 -1.74 17.24
CA PHE A 122 -4.49 -2.41 15.97
C PHE A 122 -4.54 -1.42 14.81
N PHE A 123 -3.42 -1.27 14.12
CA PHE A 123 -3.33 -0.53 12.88
C PHE A 123 -2.19 -1.09 12.02
N ILE A 124 -2.27 -0.81 10.73
CA ILE A 124 -1.18 -1.01 9.77
C ILE A 124 -0.94 0.36 9.14
N ALA A 125 0.29 0.87 9.28
CA ALA A 125 0.73 2.10 8.64
C ALA A 125 1.74 1.73 7.55
N CYS A 126 1.47 2.15 6.32
CA CYS A 126 2.33 1.96 5.17
C CYS A 126 2.77 3.34 4.66
N GLU A 127 4.07 3.60 4.75
CA GLU A 127 4.72 4.76 4.13
C GLU A 127 5.56 4.27 2.95
N SER A 128 5.34 4.86 1.78
CA SER A 128 6.02 4.51 0.54
C SER A 128 6.71 5.75 -0.05
N ALA A 129 7.91 5.55 -0.57
CA ALA A 129 8.64 6.54 -1.36
C ALA A 129 9.11 5.91 -2.68
N TYR A 130 8.84 6.57 -3.80
CA TYR A 130 9.23 6.13 -5.14
C TYR A 130 10.48 6.89 -5.57
N LEU A 131 11.63 6.23 -5.46
CA LEU A 131 12.95 6.85 -5.68
C LEU A 131 13.64 6.28 -6.92
N ARG A 132 14.40 7.12 -7.61
CA ARG A 132 15.32 6.67 -8.65
C ARG A 132 16.54 6.02 -8.02
N GLY A 133 16.93 4.85 -8.49
CA GLY A 133 18.13 4.16 -8.02
C GLY A 133 17.91 2.67 -7.90
N ASN A 134 18.72 2.03 -7.07
CA ASN A 134 18.77 0.58 -6.85
C ASN A 134 18.39 0.19 -5.41
N CYS A 135 17.54 1.00 -4.76
CA CYS A 135 17.07 0.80 -3.39
C CYS A 135 18.20 0.70 -2.33
N THR A 136 19.27 1.49 -2.48
CA THR A 136 20.39 1.54 -1.53
C THR A 136 20.27 2.62 -0.46
N GLU A 137 19.29 3.51 -0.58
CA GLU A 137 19.03 4.59 0.38
C GLU A 137 18.73 4.00 1.78
N GLU A 138 19.53 4.38 2.78
CA GLU A 138 19.43 3.75 4.10
C GLU A 138 18.22 4.23 4.89
N ASN A 139 17.82 5.50 4.77
CA ASN A 139 16.68 6.06 5.50
C ASN A 139 15.80 6.93 4.59
N ALA A 140 15.30 6.35 3.50
CA ALA A 140 14.47 7.01 2.49
C ALA A 140 13.19 7.66 3.05
N LEU A 141 12.65 7.12 4.15
CA LEU A 141 11.42 7.61 4.79
C LEU A 141 11.69 8.54 5.99
N HIS A 142 12.95 8.91 6.23
CA HIS A 142 13.33 9.79 7.35
C HIS A 142 12.81 9.31 8.71
N LEU A 143 12.87 8.00 8.94
CA LEU A 143 12.53 7.38 10.22
C LEU A 143 13.40 7.98 11.34
N SER A 144 12.84 8.01 12.55
CA SER A 144 13.58 8.34 13.76
C SER A 144 14.75 7.36 13.95
N GLN A 145 15.81 7.77 14.66
CA GLN A 145 16.94 6.88 14.95
C GLN A 145 16.53 5.63 15.73
N GLU A 146 15.49 5.73 16.55
CA GLU A 146 14.94 4.60 17.30
C GLU A 146 14.19 3.62 16.40
N ASP A 147 13.34 4.13 15.50
CA ASP A 147 12.60 3.29 14.56
C ASP A 147 13.52 2.67 13.51
N LEU A 148 14.52 3.42 13.04
CA LEU A 148 15.53 2.95 12.09
C LEU A 148 16.30 1.73 12.64
N LYS A 149 16.66 1.75 13.93
CA LYS A 149 17.31 0.61 14.60
C LYS A 149 16.39 -0.61 14.77
N ARG A 150 15.08 -0.40 14.87
CA ARG A 150 14.06 -1.45 15.06
C ARG A 150 13.54 -2.02 13.74
N ARG A 151 13.77 -1.32 12.63
CA ARG A 151 13.35 -1.69 11.29
C ARG A 151 14.13 -2.92 10.82
N SER A 152 13.39 -3.86 10.23
CA SER A 152 13.97 -4.89 9.37
C SER A 152 13.79 -4.51 7.91
N VAL A 153 14.78 -4.81 7.07
CA VAL A 153 14.78 -4.48 5.64
C VAL A 153 14.78 -5.76 4.83
N GLN A 154 13.87 -5.85 3.85
CA GLN A 154 13.85 -6.91 2.85
C GLN A 154 13.90 -6.30 1.45
N VAL A 155 14.87 -6.73 0.65
CA VAL A 155 14.89 -6.41 -0.78
C VAL A 155 14.08 -7.48 -1.51
N ILE A 156 13.15 -7.05 -2.36
CA ILE A 156 12.32 -7.91 -3.20
C ILE A 156 12.73 -7.72 -4.65
N ARG A 157 13.21 -8.81 -5.26
CA ARG A 157 13.48 -8.94 -6.69
C ARG A 157 12.30 -9.63 -7.35
N ILE A 158 11.49 -8.87 -8.10
CA ILE A 158 10.25 -9.38 -8.71
C ILE A 158 10.46 -10.52 -9.71
N GLU A 159 11.69 -10.73 -10.18
CA GLU A 159 12.05 -11.85 -11.04
C GLU A 159 12.26 -13.18 -10.30
N ASN A 160 12.58 -13.15 -9.00
CA ASN A 160 12.98 -14.34 -8.23
C ASN A 160 12.19 -14.53 -6.92
N ASP A 161 11.74 -13.45 -6.29
CA ASP A 161 11.21 -13.44 -4.92
C ASP A 161 9.67 -13.43 -4.88
N LEU A 162 9.02 -13.83 -5.97
CA LEU A 162 7.55 -13.89 -6.01
C LEU A 162 7.03 -15.02 -5.10
N PRO A 163 5.92 -14.81 -4.38
CA PRO A 163 5.37 -15.83 -3.48
C PRO A 163 4.97 -17.10 -4.26
N THR A 164 5.50 -18.25 -3.87
CA THR A 164 5.24 -19.57 -4.48
C THR A 164 3.78 -20.04 -4.40
N LYS A 165 2.92 -19.38 -3.61
CA LYS A 165 1.53 -19.77 -3.35
C LYS A 165 0.47 -18.95 -4.10
N GLN A 166 0.85 -17.99 -4.94
CA GLN A 166 -0.13 -17.30 -5.78
C GLN A 166 -0.55 -18.20 -6.96
N PRO A 167 -1.80 -18.11 -7.46
CA PRO A 167 -2.15 -18.73 -8.75
C PRO A 167 -1.09 -18.29 -9.74
N SER A 168 -0.43 -19.26 -10.39
CA SER A 168 0.78 -19.05 -11.18
C SER A 168 0.61 -17.80 -12.03
N THR A 169 1.41 -16.76 -11.77
CA THR A 169 1.48 -15.59 -12.64
C THR A 169 1.55 -16.11 -14.07
N PRO A 170 0.63 -15.73 -14.97
CA PRO A 170 0.59 -16.31 -16.30
C PRO A 170 1.98 -16.21 -16.93
N SER A 171 2.47 -17.31 -17.51
CA SER A 171 3.85 -17.41 -17.98
C SER A 171 4.25 -16.25 -18.92
N HIS A 172 3.28 -15.73 -19.68
CA HIS A 172 3.47 -14.62 -20.62
C HIS A 172 3.62 -13.23 -19.96
N VAL A 173 3.40 -13.08 -18.64
CA VAL A 173 3.66 -11.83 -17.89
C VAL A 173 4.63 -12.02 -16.73
N HIS A 174 5.23 -13.21 -16.59
CA HIS A 174 6.16 -13.48 -15.49
C HIS A 174 7.42 -12.62 -15.64
N PRO A 175 7.83 -11.82 -14.63
CA PRO A 175 8.93 -10.86 -14.77
C PRO A 175 10.28 -11.47 -15.17
N SER A 176 10.54 -12.73 -14.84
CA SER A 176 11.79 -13.42 -15.21
C SER A 176 11.87 -13.86 -16.68
N THR A 177 10.74 -13.94 -17.40
CA THR A 177 10.64 -14.44 -18.78
C THR A 177 9.95 -13.47 -19.73
N TYR A 178 9.42 -12.35 -19.21
CA TYR A 178 8.73 -11.36 -20.02
C TYR A 178 9.72 -10.38 -20.64
N LYS A 179 9.52 -10.11 -21.94
CA LYS A 179 10.16 -9.03 -22.69
C LYS A 179 9.11 -8.07 -23.23
N CYS A 180 9.23 -6.79 -22.90
CA CYS A 180 8.33 -5.77 -23.40
C CYS A 180 8.62 -5.51 -24.89
N PRO A 181 7.65 -5.71 -25.80
CA PRO A 181 7.87 -5.47 -27.24
C PRO A 181 8.01 -3.98 -27.58
N LYS A 182 7.48 -3.08 -26.73
CA LYS A 182 7.52 -1.63 -26.96
C LYS A 182 8.84 -0.98 -26.52
N THR A 183 9.41 -1.45 -25.40
CA THR A 183 10.60 -0.83 -24.78
C THR A 183 11.84 -1.71 -24.88
N GLY A 184 11.69 -3.00 -25.19
CA GLY A 184 12.77 -3.98 -25.19
C GLY A 184 13.25 -4.42 -23.81
N ARG A 185 12.70 -3.87 -22.71
CA ARG A 185 13.07 -4.23 -21.33
C ARG A 185 12.58 -5.64 -20.96
N GLY A 186 13.33 -6.32 -20.11
CA GLY A 186 13.02 -7.69 -19.66
C GLY A 186 13.95 -8.73 -20.28
N ARG A 187 13.55 -10.00 -20.25
CA ARG A 187 14.30 -11.13 -20.83
C ARG A 187 13.53 -11.76 -21.97
#